data_AF-A0A1H0NK04-F1
#
_entry.id   AF-A0A1H0NK04-F1
#
_cell.length_a   1.000
_cell.length_b   1.000
_cell.length_c   1.000
_cell.angle_alpha   90.00
_cell.angle_beta   90.00
_cell.angle_gamma   90.00
#
_symmetry.space_group_name_H-M   'P 1'
#
loop_
_entity.id
_entity.type
_entity.pdbx_description
1 polymer ?
#
loop_
_entity_poly.entity_id
_entity_poly.type
_entity_poly.pdbx_seq_one_letter_code
_entity_poly.pdbx_strand_id
1 'polypeptide(L)'
;MTDQQNTAASEEENAPQFSLQRIYVRDLSFEAPKSPAIFRQQWEPSVGLDLNTRQKALESDFHEVVLTLSVTVKNGDEVAFIAEVQQAGIFLIKNLDDASMSHTLGAFCPNILFPYARETLDSLVTRGSFPALMLAPVNFDALYAQELQRMQAAGETPTVQ
;
A
#
# COMPACT_ATOMS: atom_id res chain seq x y z
N MET A 1 -20.31 -3.77 53.83
CA MET A 1 -20.88 -3.19 52.60
C MET A 1 -19.69 -2.76 51.77
N THR A 2 -19.00 -3.74 51.20
CA THR A 2 -17.72 -3.64 50.51
C THR A 2 -17.87 -4.42 49.21
N ASP A 3 -17.13 -3.99 48.19
CA ASP A 3 -16.95 -4.62 46.87
C ASP A 3 -17.98 -4.33 45.77
N GLN A 4 -17.98 -3.09 45.26
CA GLN A 4 -18.56 -2.82 43.93
C GLN A 4 -17.91 -1.63 43.20
N GLN A 5 -16.56 -1.54 43.17
CA GLN A 5 -15.90 -0.44 42.47
C GLN A 5 -14.53 -0.76 41.84
N ASN A 6 -14.30 -2.00 41.36
CA ASN A 6 -13.00 -2.34 40.75
C ASN A 6 -13.06 -3.20 39.46
N THR A 7 -14.17 -3.22 38.73
CA THR A 7 -14.29 -4.01 37.48
C THR A 7 -14.09 -3.19 36.19
N ALA A 8 -14.06 -1.85 36.28
CA ALA A 8 -13.97 -0.99 35.10
C ALA A 8 -12.54 -0.67 34.62
N ALA A 9 -11.50 -1.02 35.38
CA ALA A 9 -10.10 -0.68 35.05
C ALA A 9 -9.34 -1.78 34.29
N SER A 10 -9.93 -2.97 34.13
CA SER A 10 -9.29 -4.14 33.50
C SER A 10 -9.74 -4.41 32.06
N GLU A 11 -10.73 -3.68 31.53
CA GLU A 11 -11.24 -3.85 30.16
C GLU A 11 -10.48 -2.96 29.14
N GLU A 12 -9.81 -1.89 29.57
CA GLU A 12 -9.05 -1.01 28.67
C GLU A 12 -7.68 -1.60 28.24
N GLU A 13 -7.06 -2.49 29.02
CA GLU A 13 -5.76 -3.09 28.69
C GLU A 13 -5.82 -4.11 27.55
N ASN A 14 -6.96 -4.78 27.34
CA ASN A 14 -7.14 -5.81 26.30
C ASN A 14 -7.98 -5.36 25.10
N ALA A 15 -8.34 -4.08 25.01
CA ALA A 15 -9.03 -3.55 23.85
C ALA A 15 -8.12 -3.61 22.59
N PRO A 16 -8.67 -3.88 21.39
CA PRO A 16 -7.95 -3.72 20.13
C PRO A 16 -7.33 -2.33 20.01
N GLN A 17 -6.03 -2.27 19.74
CA GLN A 17 -5.34 -1.00 19.51
C GLN A 17 -4.77 -0.96 18.11
N PHE A 18 -5.00 0.15 17.42
CA PHE A 18 -4.41 0.45 16.13
C PHE A 18 -3.91 1.89 16.13
N SER A 19 -2.66 2.12 15.74
CA SER A 19 -2.11 3.46 15.64
C SER A 19 -1.04 3.58 14.55
N LEU A 20 -1.23 4.52 13.63
CA LEU A 20 -0.24 4.91 12.63
C LEU A 20 0.91 5.68 13.31
N GLN A 21 2.13 5.16 13.23
CA GLN A 21 3.31 5.78 13.83
C GLN A 21 4.02 6.70 12.85
N ARG A 22 4.21 6.23 11.61
CA ARG A 22 4.95 6.97 10.59
C ARG A 22 4.57 6.50 9.19
N ILE A 23 4.57 7.42 8.24
CA ILE A 23 4.51 7.16 6.80
C ILE A 23 5.79 7.71 6.18
N TYR A 24 6.45 6.95 5.30
CA TYR A 24 7.65 7.36 4.60
C TYR A 24 7.78 6.67 3.24
N VAL A 25 8.49 7.30 2.32
CA VAL A 25 8.87 6.68 1.05
C VAL A 25 10.13 5.85 1.30
N ARG A 26 10.06 4.55 1.04
CA ARG A 26 11.17 3.61 1.24
C ARG A 26 12.07 3.53 0.01
N ASP A 27 11.45 3.55 -1.16
CA ASP A 27 12.12 3.52 -2.45
C ASP A 27 11.29 4.29 -3.48
N LEU A 28 11.97 4.87 -4.45
CA LEU A 28 11.36 5.69 -5.49
C LEU A 28 12.23 5.67 -6.74
N SER A 29 11.63 5.35 -7.87
CA SER A 29 12.29 5.38 -9.17
C SER A 29 11.42 6.05 -10.23
N PHE A 30 12.08 6.75 -11.15
CA PHE A 30 11.45 7.34 -12.31
C PHE A 30 12.41 7.30 -13.50
N GLU A 31 11.95 6.75 -14.61
CA GLU A 31 12.73 6.60 -15.83
C GLU A 31 11.91 7.03 -17.04
N ALA A 32 12.48 7.91 -17.87
CA ALA A 32 11.87 8.36 -19.12
C ALA A 32 12.85 8.10 -20.28
N PRO A 33 12.98 6.84 -20.73
CA PRO A 33 14.10 6.40 -21.57
C PRO A 33 14.11 7.04 -22.97
N LYS A 34 12.95 7.51 -23.45
CA LYS A 34 12.77 8.10 -24.78
C LYS A 34 12.72 9.63 -24.75
N SER A 35 12.98 10.25 -23.61
CA SER A 35 13.05 11.71 -23.52
C SER A 35 14.30 12.26 -24.22
N PRO A 36 14.20 13.38 -24.97
CA PRO A 36 13.00 14.18 -25.22
C PRO A 36 12.22 13.78 -26.49
N ALA A 37 12.65 12.76 -27.23
CA ALA A 37 12.07 12.40 -28.54
C ALA A 37 10.57 12.06 -28.45
N ILE A 38 10.16 11.43 -27.35
CA ILE A 38 8.77 11.06 -27.06
C ILE A 38 7.81 12.27 -27.06
N PHE A 39 8.30 13.47 -26.69
CA PHE A 39 7.47 14.67 -26.59
C PHE A 39 7.02 15.23 -27.95
N ARG A 40 7.59 14.74 -29.06
CA ARG A 40 7.24 15.17 -30.42
C ARG A 40 6.14 14.31 -31.05
N GLN A 41 5.79 13.20 -30.41
CA GLN A 41 4.79 12.27 -30.90
C GLN A 41 3.39 12.72 -30.46
N GLN A 42 2.37 12.27 -31.18
CA GLN A 42 0.99 12.39 -30.72
C GLN A 42 0.84 11.58 -29.43
N TRP A 43 0.24 12.19 -28.40
CA TRP A 43 0.13 11.61 -27.07
C TRP A 43 -1.16 10.79 -26.93
N GLU A 44 -1.02 9.47 -27.06
CA GLU A 44 -2.07 8.46 -26.87
C GLU A 44 -1.55 7.38 -25.92
N PRO A 45 -1.44 7.68 -24.61
CA PRO A 45 -0.81 6.80 -23.65
C PRO A 45 -1.71 5.60 -23.31
N SER A 46 -1.08 4.44 -23.15
CA SER A 46 -1.63 3.30 -22.42
C SER A 46 -0.93 3.19 -21.07
N VAL A 47 -1.73 3.00 -20.01
CA VAL A 47 -1.24 2.97 -18.63
C VAL A 47 -1.34 1.53 -18.12
N GLY A 48 -0.21 0.94 -17.77
CA GLY A 48 -0.14 -0.29 -16.99
C GLY A 48 0.15 0.05 -15.52
N LEU A 49 -0.72 -0.38 -14.61
CA LEU A 49 -0.55 -0.24 -13.17
C LEU A 49 -0.41 -1.64 -12.56
N ASP A 50 0.68 -1.85 -11.83
CA ASP A 50 0.89 -2.99 -10.95
C ASP A 50 0.93 -2.52 -9.50
N LEU A 51 0.31 -3.30 -8.62
CA LEU A 51 0.22 -2.98 -7.20
C LEU A 51 0.60 -4.21 -6.39
N ASN A 52 1.53 -4.02 -5.45
CA ASN A 52 1.98 -5.07 -4.56
C ASN A 52 2.01 -4.57 -3.12
N THR A 53 1.56 -5.40 -2.19
CA THR A 53 1.64 -5.12 -0.76
C THR A 53 2.55 -6.13 -0.11
N ARG A 54 3.50 -5.66 0.70
CA ARG A 54 4.33 -6.49 1.57
C ARG A 54 4.15 -6.04 3.00
N GLN A 55 4.16 -7.00 3.90
CA GLN A 55 4.13 -6.77 5.33
C GLN A 55 5.39 -7.36 5.96
N LYS A 56 5.85 -6.74 7.04
CA LYS A 56 6.98 -7.19 7.83
C LYS A 56 6.71 -6.91 9.30
N ALA A 57 6.80 -7.93 10.15
CA ALA A 57 6.78 -7.73 11.59
C ALA A 57 8.07 -7.00 12.04
N LEU A 58 7.91 -6.02 12.93
CA LEU A 58 9.00 -5.35 13.63
C LEU A 58 9.01 -5.82 15.09
N GLU A 59 9.81 -5.18 15.94
CA GLU A 59 9.85 -5.51 17.36
C GLU A 59 8.50 -5.26 18.04
N SER A 60 8.14 -6.10 19.01
CA SER A 60 6.90 -6.02 19.79
C SER A 60 5.64 -6.06 18.90
N ASP A 61 4.81 -5.03 18.96
CA ASP A 61 3.50 -4.93 18.31
C ASP A 61 3.53 -4.02 17.08
N PHE A 62 4.73 -3.74 16.56
CA PHE A 62 4.92 -2.87 15.41
C PHE A 62 5.00 -3.69 14.11
N HIS A 63 4.35 -3.20 13.06
CA HIS A 63 4.35 -3.80 11.74
C HIS A 63 4.70 -2.74 10.70
N GLU A 64 5.61 -3.07 9.79
CA GLU A 64 5.87 -2.29 8.58
C GLU A 64 5.00 -2.84 7.45
N VAL A 65 4.19 -1.99 6.83
CA VAL A 65 3.48 -2.31 5.59
C VAL A 65 4.07 -1.45 4.48
N VAL A 66 4.48 -2.09 3.40
CA VAL A 66 5.03 -1.46 2.20
C VAL A 66 4.09 -1.70 1.04
N LEU A 67 3.56 -0.62 0.51
CA LEU A 67 2.73 -0.59 -0.69
C LEU A 67 3.59 -0.12 -1.87
N THR A 68 3.83 -1.02 -2.82
CA THR A 68 4.53 -0.73 -4.07
C THR A 68 3.52 -0.45 -5.17
N LEU A 69 3.61 0.73 -5.78
CA LEU A 69 2.90 1.09 -7.00
C LEU A 69 3.92 1.20 -8.13
N SER A 70 3.78 0.38 -9.16
CA SER A 70 4.61 0.43 -10.36
C SER A 70 3.73 0.80 -11.56
N VAL A 71 4.02 1.93 -12.17
CA VAL A 71 3.32 2.43 -13.35
C VAL A 71 4.26 2.39 -14.54
N THR A 72 3.80 1.75 -15.62
CA THR A 72 4.45 1.81 -16.92
C THR A 72 3.51 2.49 -17.91
N VAL A 73 3.93 3.61 -18.48
CA VAL A 73 3.18 4.31 -19.51
C VAL A 73 3.86 4.12 -20.86
N LYS A 74 3.09 3.66 -21.84
CA LYS A 74 3.54 3.51 -23.23
C LYS A 74 2.77 4.45 -24.14
N ASN A 75 3.44 5.05 -25.12
CA ASN A 75 2.82 5.82 -26.19
C ASN A 75 2.98 5.03 -27.50
N GLY A 76 1.89 4.43 -27.98
CA GLY A 76 1.99 3.34 -28.97
C GLY A 76 2.82 2.17 -28.43
N ASP A 77 3.86 1.78 -29.15
CA ASP A 77 4.75 0.66 -28.76
C ASP A 77 5.97 1.09 -27.92
N GLU A 78 6.18 2.39 -27.72
CA GLU A 78 7.33 2.91 -26.99
C GLU A 78 7.00 3.19 -25.53
N VAL A 79 7.92 2.84 -24.62
CA VAL A 79 7.81 3.22 -23.21
C VAL A 79 8.10 4.71 -23.08
N ALA A 80 7.08 5.46 -22.68
CA ALA A 80 7.20 6.89 -22.42
C ALA A 80 7.93 7.11 -21.09
N PHE A 81 7.43 6.48 -20.02
CA PHE A 81 8.10 6.45 -18.73
C PHE A 81 7.69 5.24 -17.89
N ILE A 82 8.51 4.95 -16.89
CA ILE A 82 8.26 4.00 -15.81
C ILE A 82 8.43 4.76 -14.50
N ALA A 83 7.49 4.62 -13.58
CA ALA A 83 7.55 5.19 -12.25
C ALA A 83 7.22 4.12 -11.23
N GLU A 84 8.06 3.95 -10.21
CA GLU A 84 7.78 3.08 -9.08
C GLU A 84 7.89 3.87 -7.78
N VAL A 85 6.94 3.65 -6.88
CA VAL A 85 6.97 4.21 -5.52
C VAL A 85 6.70 3.09 -4.53
N GLN A 86 7.59 2.92 -3.57
CA GLN A 86 7.39 2.05 -2.41
C GLN A 86 7.03 2.93 -1.21
N GLN A 87 5.73 3.08 -0.97
CA GLN A 87 5.20 3.82 0.16
C GLN A 87 5.09 2.91 1.37
N ALA A 88 5.82 3.22 2.44
CA ALA A 88 5.83 2.44 3.65
C ALA A 88 5.12 3.17 4.81
N GLY A 89 4.56 2.38 5.72
CA GLY A 89 4.03 2.84 6.99
C GLY A 89 4.38 1.89 8.13
N ILE A 90 4.62 2.46 9.30
CA ILE A 90 4.77 1.71 10.55
C ILE A 90 3.50 1.87 11.36
N PHE A 91 2.93 0.74 11.76
CA PHE A 91 1.67 0.65 12.48
C PHE A 91 1.89 -0.11 13.79
N LEU A 92 1.33 0.41 14.88
CA LEU A 92 1.19 -0.32 16.13
C LEU A 92 -0.15 -1.05 16.08
N ILE A 93 -0.15 -2.37 16.26
CA ILE A 93 -1.36 -3.18 16.24
C ILE A 93 -1.33 -4.15 17.42
N LYS A 94 -2.32 -4.07 18.31
CA LYS A 94 -2.44 -4.95 19.48
C LYS A 94 -3.84 -5.54 19.60
N ASN A 95 -3.93 -6.70 20.22
CA ASN A 95 -5.18 -7.34 20.64
C ASN A 95 -6.19 -7.54 19.49
N LEU A 96 -5.70 -7.79 18.27
CA LEU A 96 -6.52 -8.27 17.15
C LEU A 96 -6.40 -9.79 17.03
N ASP A 97 -7.49 -10.45 16.65
CA ASP A 97 -7.46 -11.84 16.23
C ASP A 97 -6.80 -11.98 14.85
N ASP A 98 -6.34 -13.19 14.51
CA ASP A 98 -5.57 -13.44 13.29
C ASP A 98 -6.31 -12.98 12.01
N ALA A 99 -7.63 -13.15 11.98
CA ALA A 99 -8.45 -12.74 10.85
C ALA A 99 -8.48 -11.21 10.69
N SER A 100 -8.71 -10.46 11.77
CA SER A 100 -8.72 -9.00 11.74
C SER A 100 -7.34 -8.42 11.53
N MET A 101 -6.30 -9.04 12.11
CA MET A 101 -4.90 -8.65 11.87
C MET A 101 -4.55 -8.78 10.39
N SER A 102 -4.86 -9.93 9.77
CA SER A 102 -4.60 -10.18 8.35
C SER A 102 -5.34 -9.20 7.44
N HIS A 103 -6.62 -8.92 7.72
CA HIS A 103 -7.39 -7.90 6.98
C HIS A 103 -6.82 -6.49 7.18
N THR A 104 -6.41 -6.15 8.40
CA THR A 104 -5.83 -4.84 8.73
C THR A 104 -4.53 -4.60 7.95
N LEU A 105 -3.62 -5.57 7.96
CA LEU A 105 -2.34 -5.47 7.25
C LEU A 105 -2.51 -5.56 5.73
N GLY A 106 -3.43 -6.39 5.25
CA GLY A 106 -3.61 -6.67 3.83
C GLY A 106 -4.50 -5.70 3.06
N ALA A 107 -5.47 -5.05 3.72
CA ALA A 107 -6.41 -4.13 3.08
C ALA A 107 -6.39 -2.73 3.69
N PHE A 108 -6.52 -2.63 5.02
CA PHE A 108 -6.70 -1.35 5.69
C PHE A 108 -5.45 -0.47 5.66
N CYS A 109 -4.29 -1.02 6.05
CA CYS A 109 -3.01 -0.29 6.02
C CYS A 109 -2.63 0.18 4.60
N PRO A 110 -2.68 -0.65 3.54
CA PRO A 110 -2.44 -0.20 2.17
C PRO A 110 -3.40 0.89 1.70
N ASN A 111 -4.68 0.83 2.10
CA ASN A 111 -5.65 1.87 1.77
C ASN A 111 -5.27 3.23 2.38
N ILE A 112 -4.69 3.25 3.59
CA ILE A 112 -4.14 4.47 4.21
C ILE A 112 -2.92 4.99 3.44
N LEU A 113 -2.06 4.09 2.94
CA LEU A 113 -0.83 4.45 2.23
C LEU A 113 -1.07 4.91 0.79
N PHE A 114 -2.12 4.41 0.13
CA PHE A 114 -2.37 4.63 -1.29
C PHE A 114 -2.46 6.11 -1.70
N PRO A 115 -3.14 7.02 -0.98
CA PRO A 115 -3.17 8.43 -1.34
C PRO A 115 -1.78 9.09 -1.37
N TYR A 116 -0.89 8.71 -0.45
CA TYR A 116 0.49 9.23 -0.41
C TYR A 116 1.33 8.70 -1.58
N ALA A 117 1.20 7.40 -1.87
CA ALA A 117 1.85 6.79 -3.02
C ALA A 117 1.37 7.40 -4.34
N ARG A 118 0.06 7.64 -4.46
CA ARG A 118 -0.60 8.24 -5.63
C ARG A 118 -0.12 9.67 -5.86
N GLU A 119 -0.08 10.51 -4.83
CA GLU A 119 0.42 11.88 -4.94
C GLU A 119 1.90 11.90 -5.32
N THR A 120 2.73 11.08 -4.66
CA THR A 120 4.15 10.97 -4.96
C THR A 120 4.38 10.61 -6.43
N LEU A 121 3.63 9.63 -6.94
CA LEU A 121 3.72 9.20 -8.34
C LEU A 121 3.31 10.32 -9.30
N ASP A 122 2.21 11.01 -9.04
CA ASP A 122 1.75 12.15 -9.85
C ASP A 122 2.80 13.30 -9.88
N SER A 123 3.45 13.55 -8.74
CA SER A 123 4.55 14.51 -8.62
C SER A 123 5.74 14.14 -9.53
N LEU A 124 6.12 12.87 -9.60
CA LEU A 124 7.19 12.38 -10.47
C LEU A 124 6.84 12.54 -11.96
N VAL A 125 5.63 12.13 -12.34
CA VAL A 125 5.15 12.24 -13.72
C VAL A 125 5.15 13.70 -14.18
N THR A 126 4.64 14.60 -13.34
CA THR A 126 4.62 16.03 -13.62
C THR A 126 6.03 16.62 -13.73
N ARG A 127 6.98 16.17 -12.88
CA ARG A 127 8.41 16.57 -12.98
C ARG A 127 9.07 16.04 -14.25
N GLY A 128 8.60 14.92 -14.80
CA GLY A 128 8.97 14.40 -16.11
C GLY A 128 8.39 15.20 -17.29
N SER A 129 7.63 16.26 -17.03
CA SER A 129 6.92 17.06 -18.03
C SER A 129 5.88 16.27 -18.84
N PHE A 130 5.39 15.16 -18.29
CA PHE A 130 4.27 14.41 -18.84
C PHE A 130 2.94 14.91 -18.26
N PRO A 131 1.80 14.68 -18.93
CA PRO A 131 0.48 14.97 -18.36
C PRO A 131 0.25 14.23 -17.04
N ALA A 132 -0.45 14.89 -16.11
CA ALA A 132 -0.77 14.34 -14.79
C ALA A 132 -1.46 12.98 -14.89
N LEU A 133 -1.09 12.06 -14.01
CA LEU A 133 -1.60 10.69 -14.01
C LEU A 133 -2.58 10.51 -12.84
N MET A 134 -3.87 10.64 -13.15
CA MET A 134 -4.92 10.41 -12.16
C MET A 134 -5.22 8.92 -12.02
N LEU A 135 -4.53 8.23 -11.10
CA LEU A 135 -4.86 6.85 -10.78
C LEU A 135 -6.28 6.73 -10.21
N ALA A 136 -7.06 5.79 -10.74
CA ALA A 136 -8.38 5.48 -10.21
C ALA A 136 -8.28 4.97 -8.76
N PRO A 137 -9.30 5.20 -7.92
CA PRO A 137 -9.36 4.59 -6.60
C PRO A 137 -9.26 3.06 -6.70
N VAL A 138 -8.47 2.46 -5.81
CA VAL A 138 -8.29 1.01 -5.72
C VAL A 138 -9.13 0.47 -4.57
N ASN A 139 -9.77 -0.68 -4.78
CA ASN A 139 -10.49 -1.39 -3.72
C ASN A 139 -9.59 -2.46 -3.10
N PHE A 140 -8.94 -2.12 -1.99
CA PHE A 140 -8.03 -3.03 -1.29
C PHE A 140 -8.72 -4.21 -0.62
N ASP A 141 -10.00 -4.09 -0.23
CA ASP A 141 -10.77 -5.22 0.30
C ASP A 141 -10.96 -6.31 -0.76
N ALA A 142 -11.24 -5.90 -2.01
CA ALA A 142 -11.37 -6.83 -3.12
C ALA A 142 -10.03 -7.52 -3.47
N LEU A 143 -8.92 -6.77 -3.44
CA LEU A 143 -7.58 -7.32 -3.66
C LEU A 143 -7.19 -8.32 -2.57
N TYR A 144 -7.46 -8.00 -1.31
CA TYR A 144 -7.23 -8.90 -0.19
C TYR A 144 -8.06 -10.18 -0.30
N ALA A 145 -9.35 -10.07 -0.66
CA ALA A 145 -10.20 -11.24 -0.87
C ALA A 145 -9.70 -12.13 -2.02
N GLN A 146 -9.21 -11.54 -3.10
CA GLN A 146 -8.62 -12.26 -4.23
C GLN A 146 -7.34 -12.99 -3.82
N GLU A 147 -6.48 -12.35 -3.04
CA GLU A 147 -5.24 -12.98 -2.56
C GLU A 147 -5.54 -14.13 -1.59
N LEU A 148 -6.51 -13.98 -0.69
CA LEU A 148 -6.94 -15.05 0.21
C LEU A 148 -7.46 -16.28 -0.56
N GLN A 149 -8.24 -16.07 -1.62
CA GLN A 149 -8.71 -17.15 -2.50
C GLN A 149 -7.54 -17.84 -3.22
N ARG A 150 -6.54 -17.08 -3.65
CA ARG A 150 -5.34 -17.60 -4.30
C ARG A 150 -4.52 -18.48 -3.34
N MET A 151 -4.32 -18.03 -2.11
CA MET A 151 -3.59 -18.79 -1.08
C MET A 151 -4.30 -20.10 -0.73
N GLN A 152 -5.64 -20.07 -0.61
CA GLN A 152 -6.46 -21.27 -0.39
C GLN A 152 -6.35 -22.27 -1.55
N ALA A 153 -6.31 -21.79 -2.80
CA ALA A 153 -6.15 -22.63 -3.98
C ALA A 153 -4.72 -23.20 -4.13
N ALA A 154 -3.71 -22.48 -3.64
CA ALA A 154 -2.31 -22.91 -3.66
C ALA A 154 -1.93 -23.85 -2.49
N GLY A 155 -2.79 -24.01 -1.49
CA GLY A 155 -2.51 -24.80 -0.29
C GLY A 155 -1.48 -24.15 0.64
N GLU A 156 -1.17 -22.87 0.44
CA GLU A 156 -0.26 -22.10 1.29
C GLU A 156 -1.06 -21.48 2.45
N THR A 157 -0.72 -21.88 3.67
CA THR A 157 -1.27 -21.31 4.91
C THR A 157 -0.72 -19.88 5.06
N PRO A 158 -1.51 -18.88 5.54
CA PRO A 158 -1.01 -17.52 5.67
C PRO A 158 0.17 -17.52 6.64
N THR A 159 1.36 -17.34 6.10
CA THR A 159 2.57 -17.18 6.90
C THR A 159 2.66 -15.71 7.28
N VAL A 160 2.31 -15.44 8.53
CA VAL A 160 2.80 -14.26 9.24
C VAL A 160 4.29 -14.50 9.45
N GLN A 161 5.13 -13.94 8.58
CA GLN A 161 6.57 -13.76 8.83
C GLN A 161 6.90 -12.27 8.77
#